data_AF-A0A9J6F1P9-F1
#
_entry.id   AF-A0A9J6F1P9-F1
#
_cell.length_a   1.000
_cell.length_b   1.000
_cell.length_c   1.000
_cell.angle_alpha   90.00
_cell.angle_beta   90.00
_cell.angle_gamma   90.00
#
_symmetry.space_group_name_H-M   'P 1'
#
loop_
_entity.id
_entity.type
_entity.pdbx_description
1 polymer ?
#
loop_
_entity_poly.entity_id
_entity_poly.type
_entity_poly.pdbx_seq_one_letter_code
_entity_poly.pdbx_strand_id
1 'polypeptide(L)'
;MHVYSHHPFLALAFVAAAAVLFIYPFVLRFNVYKETLVAMAVSDVIPVRERISTLWCSAQELVMNHSFDAHLYRDSDEPVTTPMGRTLELSLTMSVPKQTYEYWGFYFLAGSNFTVSVCSRLSGAAFSLIRGPAALGKCLTALETKRRGLDESDEKADSDEPGEDESSPESDDQSSTISSSEGLMLNETLGISVCNNALFHVPLRWTYSCGTSHDRRDHRHNISYAVAASDFYYVFFASNPPLYVTPNTIVADFYLDRTVFDVSSAETYSCVNATNCSLPLGFLSDEYVVVDMHGEPRGSTRLNWTSDVLTSRCLPRKGVYFIFYFVFGLFVMMAAFQG
;
A
#
# COMPACT_ATOMS: atom_id res chain seq x y z
N MET A 1 -23.43 9.47 62.38
CA MET A 1 -22.27 10.22 61.85
C MET A 1 -21.57 9.35 60.82
N HIS A 2 -21.86 9.55 59.54
CA HIS A 2 -21.09 8.97 58.45
C HIS A 2 -20.61 10.14 57.60
N VAL A 3 -19.39 10.60 57.90
CA VAL A 3 -18.73 11.65 57.12
C VAL A 3 -17.92 10.94 56.03
N TYR A 4 -18.52 10.93 54.84
CA TYR A 4 -17.95 10.78 53.49
C TYR A 4 -16.50 10.26 53.35
N SER A 5 -16.37 8.99 52.95
CA SER A 5 -15.15 8.42 52.37
C SER A 5 -15.03 8.62 50.84
N HIS A 6 -15.77 9.56 50.26
CA HIS A 6 -15.85 9.75 48.80
C HIS A 6 -14.80 10.71 48.22
N HIS A 7 -14.07 11.48 49.05
CA HIS A 7 -13.08 12.46 48.59
C HIS A 7 -11.88 11.91 47.79
N PRO A 8 -11.23 10.78 48.16
CA PRO A 8 -10.03 10.33 47.46
C PRO A 8 -10.34 9.77 46.07
N PHE A 9 -11.48 9.08 45.91
CA PHE A 9 -11.91 8.53 44.62
C PHE A 9 -12.27 9.64 43.62
N LEU A 10 -12.87 10.72 44.12
CA LEU A 10 -13.30 11.86 43.30
C LEU A 10 -12.08 12.68 42.82
N ALA A 11 -11.09 12.90 43.69
CA ALA A 11 -9.82 13.54 43.31
C ALA A 11 -9.04 12.71 42.29
N LEU A 12 -8.96 11.39 42.47
CA LEU A 12 -8.32 10.48 41.51
C LEU A 12 -9.02 10.50 40.15
N ALA A 13 -10.36 10.53 40.13
CA ALA A 13 -11.14 10.64 38.90
C ALA A 13 -10.87 11.96 38.17
N PHE A 14 -10.74 13.09 38.88
CA PHE A 14 -10.40 14.38 38.28
C PHE A 14 -8.99 14.41 37.67
N VAL A 15 -8.00 13.87 38.37
CA VAL A 15 -6.62 13.78 37.86
C VAL A 15 -6.58 12.88 36.62
N ALA A 16 -7.26 11.73 36.65
CA ALA A 16 -7.37 10.85 35.50
C ALA A 16 -8.05 11.53 34.30
N ALA A 17 -9.16 12.23 34.52
CA ALA A 17 -9.87 12.96 33.47
C ALA A 17 -9.00 14.08 32.86
N ALA A 18 -8.30 14.85 33.68
CA ALA A 18 -7.37 15.88 33.22
C ALA A 18 -6.21 15.28 32.41
N ALA A 19 -5.64 14.17 32.88
CA ALA A 19 -4.61 13.45 32.14
C ALA A 19 -5.11 12.99 30.77
N VAL A 20 -6.33 12.41 30.69
CA VAL A 20 -6.93 12.00 29.42
C VAL A 20 -7.13 13.20 28.49
N LEU A 21 -7.67 14.31 28.97
CA LEU A 21 -7.91 15.51 28.15
C LEU A 21 -6.63 16.12 27.56
N PHE A 22 -5.49 15.95 28.23
CA PHE A 22 -4.20 16.43 27.73
C PHE A 22 -3.50 15.39 26.83
N ILE A 23 -3.41 14.15 27.30
CA ILE A 23 -2.66 13.07 26.64
C ILE A 23 -3.35 12.63 25.35
N TYR A 24 -4.68 12.54 25.33
CA TYR A 24 -5.43 12.04 24.18
C TYR A 24 -5.20 12.87 22.89
N PRO A 25 -5.46 14.19 22.86
CA PRO A 25 -5.21 14.99 21.65
C PRO A 25 -3.72 15.02 21.28
N PHE A 26 -2.83 14.97 22.27
CA PHE A 26 -1.39 14.89 22.01
C PHE A 26 -1.01 13.60 21.27
N VAL A 27 -1.48 12.44 21.78
CA VAL A 27 -1.23 11.14 21.15
C VAL A 27 -1.86 11.08 19.75
N LEU A 28 -3.08 11.60 19.57
CA LEU A 28 -3.71 11.66 18.26
C LEU A 28 -2.86 12.44 17.25
N ARG A 29 -2.36 13.62 17.64
CA ARG A 29 -1.58 14.49 16.75
C ARG A 29 -0.23 13.89 16.35
N PHE A 30 0.45 13.21 17.26
CA PHE A 30 1.85 12.82 17.07
C PHE A 30 2.05 11.33 16.77
N ASN A 31 1.13 10.45 17.18
CA ASN A 31 1.26 9.00 16.96
C ASN A 31 0.23 8.48 15.96
N VAL A 32 -1.03 8.95 16.03
CA VAL A 32 -2.10 8.41 15.18
C VAL A 32 -2.12 9.06 13.80
N TYR A 33 -2.19 10.39 13.74
CA TYR A 33 -2.27 11.18 12.51
C TYR A 33 -0.89 11.69 12.05
N LYS A 34 0.11 10.79 12.08
CA LYS A 34 1.42 11.04 11.49
C LYS A 34 1.33 11.03 9.95
N GLU A 35 2.37 11.53 9.30
CA GLU A 35 2.48 11.50 7.84
C GLU A 35 2.44 10.06 7.33
N THR A 36 1.75 9.85 6.21
CA THR A 36 1.64 8.56 5.53
C THR A 36 2.31 8.63 4.19
N LEU A 37 3.05 7.57 3.84
CA LEU A 37 3.68 7.40 2.55
C LEU A 37 2.89 6.38 1.76
N VAL A 38 2.35 6.80 0.62
CA VAL A 38 1.56 5.97 -0.28
C VAL A 38 2.33 5.84 -1.58
N ALA A 39 2.72 4.62 -1.90
CA ALA A 39 3.34 4.32 -3.18
C ALA A 39 2.30 4.39 -4.30
N MET A 40 2.61 5.13 -5.37
CA MET A 40 1.76 5.25 -6.53
C MET A 40 2.54 4.90 -7.79
N ALA A 41 1.94 4.07 -8.65
CA ALA A 41 2.42 3.88 -10.01
C ALA A 41 1.63 4.74 -10.99
N VAL A 42 2.20 4.97 -12.16
CA VAL A 42 1.51 5.65 -13.27
C VAL A 42 0.15 5.01 -13.53
N SER A 43 -0.89 5.84 -13.72
CA SER A 43 -2.31 5.47 -13.88
C SER A 43 -3.04 4.94 -12.64
N ASP A 44 -2.39 4.87 -11.48
CA ASP A 44 -3.04 4.50 -10.22
C ASP A 44 -4.00 5.57 -9.72
N VAL A 45 -5.19 5.11 -9.34
CA VAL A 45 -6.24 5.93 -8.73
C VAL A 45 -6.54 5.35 -7.36
N ILE A 46 -6.10 6.05 -6.31
CA ILE A 46 -6.10 5.52 -4.93
C ILE A 46 -6.90 6.45 -4.02
N PRO A 47 -7.88 5.92 -3.24
CA PRO A 47 -8.49 6.65 -2.15
C PRO A 47 -7.53 6.72 -0.95
N VAL A 48 -7.02 7.90 -0.62
CA VAL A 48 -6.04 8.11 0.45
C VAL A 48 -6.76 8.40 1.77
N ARG A 49 -7.19 7.32 2.44
CA ARG A 49 -7.98 7.38 3.70
C ARG A 49 -7.15 7.15 4.96
N GLU A 50 -5.95 6.60 4.83
CA GLU A 50 -5.14 6.19 5.98
C GLU A 50 -4.70 7.37 6.84
N ARG A 51 -4.85 7.24 8.16
CA ARG A 51 -4.43 8.24 9.16
C ARG A 51 -4.97 9.66 8.90
N ILE A 52 -6.18 9.76 8.34
CA ILE A 52 -6.92 11.02 8.17
C ILE A 52 -8.24 10.95 8.97
N SER A 53 -8.65 12.07 9.56
CA SER A 53 -9.92 12.21 10.25
C SER A 53 -10.52 13.60 10.02
N THR A 54 -11.76 13.68 9.58
CA THR A 54 -12.49 14.93 9.37
C THR A 54 -12.75 15.71 10.68
N LEU A 55 -12.72 15.03 11.83
CA LEU A 55 -12.81 15.64 13.15
C LEU A 55 -11.51 16.37 13.54
N TRP A 56 -10.37 15.70 13.36
CA TRP A 56 -9.06 16.18 13.85
C TRP A 56 -8.24 16.93 12.80
N CYS A 57 -8.49 16.65 11.52
CA CYS A 57 -7.87 17.29 10.39
C CYS A 57 -8.84 18.35 9.83
N SER A 58 -8.32 19.54 9.55
CA SER A 58 -9.06 20.58 8.83
C SER A 58 -8.88 20.48 7.31
N ALA A 59 -7.80 19.84 6.88
CA ALA A 59 -7.44 19.64 5.48
C ALA A 59 -6.45 18.47 5.38
N GLN A 60 -6.37 17.90 4.18
CA GLN A 60 -5.36 16.90 3.82
C GLN A 60 -4.38 17.53 2.84
N GLU A 61 -3.10 17.54 3.20
CA GLU A 61 -2.01 18.01 2.34
C GLU A 61 -1.34 16.81 1.68
N LEU A 62 -1.14 16.90 0.37
CA LEU A 62 -0.63 15.86 -0.51
C LEU A 62 0.59 16.40 -1.25
N VAL A 63 1.71 15.67 -1.19
CA VAL A 63 2.97 16.08 -1.81
C VAL A 63 3.61 14.90 -2.54
N MET A 64 3.95 15.09 -3.81
CA MET A 64 4.62 14.10 -4.66
C MET A 64 5.54 14.83 -5.66
N ASN A 65 6.63 14.22 -6.13
CA ASN A 65 7.48 14.85 -7.13
C ASN A 65 6.84 14.80 -8.51
N HIS A 66 6.17 13.69 -8.82
CA HIS A 66 5.36 13.53 -10.02
C HIS A 66 4.05 14.30 -9.90
N SER A 67 3.51 14.76 -11.03
CA SER A 67 2.22 15.45 -11.03
C SER A 67 1.05 14.48 -10.87
N PHE A 68 0.02 14.94 -10.19
CA PHE A 68 -1.20 14.20 -9.92
C PHE A 68 -2.43 15.09 -9.93
N ASP A 69 -3.59 14.45 -10.06
CA ASP A 69 -4.90 15.05 -9.83
C ASP A 69 -5.42 14.53 -8.50
N ALA A 70 -6.09 15.39 -7.73
CA ALA A 70 -6.68 15.01 -6.45
C ALA A 70 -8.07 15.62 -6.33
N HIS A 71 -9.02 14.79 -5.95
CA HIS A 71 -10.44 15.13 -5.90
C HIS A 71 -11.03 14.73 -4.55
N LEU A 72 -11.85 15.61 -3.99
CA LEU A 72 -12.58 15.35 -2.77
C LEU A 72 -13.91 14.66 -3.10
N TYR A 73 -14.18 13.55 -2.41
CA TYR A 73 -15.40 12.75 -2.55
C TYR A 73 -16.06 12.58 -1.19
N ARG A 74 -17.33 12.18 -1.22
CA ARG A 74 -18.15 11.93 -0.03
C ARG A 74 -18.72 10.51 -0.08
N ASP A 75 -18.61 9.76 1.01
CA ASP A 75 -19.12 8.37 1.04
C ASP A 75 -20.66 8.31 0.89
N SER A 76 -21.39 9.35 1.30
CA SER A 76 -22.86 9.43 1.19
C SER A 76 -23.41 9.36 -0.23
N ASP A 77 -22.60 9.71 -1.23
CA ASP A 77 -23.07 9.87 -2.61
C ASP A 77 -22.92 8.58 -3.45
N GLU A 78 -22.54 7.47 -2.80
CA GLU A 78 -22.03 6.22 -3.38
C GLU A 78 -20.86 6.47 -4.35
N PRO A 79 -19.69 5.83 -4.14
CA PRO A 79 -18.57 6.03 -5.04
C PRO A 79 -18.92 5.50 -6.44
N VAL A 80 -19.32 6.40 -7.34
CA VAL A 80 -19.60 6.07 -8.74
C VAL A 80 -18.26 5.80 -9.41
N THR A 81 -17.94 4.51 -9.53
CA THR A 81 -16.80 4.05 -10.30
C THR A 81 -17.26 3.68 -11.69
N THR A 82 -16.51 4.10 -12.70
CA THR A 82 -16.82 3.87 -14.11
C THR A 82 -15.63 3.23 -14.80
N PRO A 83 -15.85 2.37 -15.82
CA PRO A 83 -14.75 1.87 -16.63
C PRO A 83 -14.11 3.05 -17.36
N MET A 84 -12.78 3.14 -17.35
CA MET A 84 -12.02 4.21 -18.02
C MET A 84 -12.25 4.24 -19.55
N GLY A 85 -12.80 3.17 -20.13
CA GLY A 85 -13.22 3.11 -21.53
C GLY A 85 -12.07 2.95 -22.54
N ARG A 86 -10.83 2.74 -22.06
CA ARG A 86 -9.66 2.43 -22.88
C ARG A 86 -8.74 1.46 -22.14
N THR A 87 -8.01 0.64 -22.89
CA THR A 87 -6.99 -0.27 -22.35
C THR A 87 -5.63 0.43 -22.33
N LEU A 88 -4.94 0.40 -21.20
CA LEU A 88 -3.57 0.90 -21.08
C LEU A 88 -2.59 -0.24 -21.38
N GLU A 89 -1.54 0.04 -22.14
CA GLU A 89 -0.48 -0.91 -22.46
C GLU A 89 0.82 -0.48 -21.75
N LEU A 90 1.34 -1.35 -20.90
CA LEU A 90 2.61 -1.17 -20.20
C LEU A 90 3.53 -2.35 -20.53
N SER A 91 4.73 -2.08 -21.03
CA SER A 91 5.68 -3.13 -21.41
C SER A 91 6.88 -3.11 -20.47
N LEU A 92 7.12 -4.22 -19.79
CA LEU A 92 8.22 -4.39 -18.85
C LEU A 92 9.13 -5.51 -19.33
N THR A 93 10.43 -5.23 -19.36
CA THR A 93 11.47 -6.22 -19.64
C THR A 93 12.40 -6.29 -18.45
N MET A 94 12.53 -7.49 -17.90
CA MET A 94 13.30 -7.76 -16.70
C MET A 94 14.28 -8.91 -16.92
N SER A 95 15.38 -8.91 -16.18
CA SER A 95 16.43 -9.92 -16.28
C SER A 95 16.62 -10.53 -14.91
N VAL A 96 15.92 -11.63 -14.64
CA VAL A 96 15.83 -12.26 -13.31
C VAL A 96 16.90 -13.35 -13.18
N PRO A 97 17.90 -13.18 -12.30
CA PRO A 97 18.93 -14.20 -12.05
C PRO A 97 18.40 -15.54 -11.50
N LYS A 98 19.30 -16.52 -11.34
CA LYS A 98 18.94 -17.83 -10.76
C LYS A 98 18.50 -17.70 -9.31
N GLN A 99 17.41 -18.38 -8.95
CA GLN A 99 16.82 -18.40 -7.61
C GLN A 99 16.54 -17.00 -7.05
N THR A 100 16.15 -16.09 -7.93
CA THR A 100 15.74 -14.73 -7.57
C THR A 100 14.33 -14.47 -8.06
N TYR A 101 13.80 -13.35 -7.60
CA TYR A 101 12.49 -12.89 -8.00
C TYR A 101 12.50 -11.38 -8.21
N GLU A 102 11.51 -10.92 -8.95
CA GLU A 102 11.20 -9.52 -9.18
C GLU A 102 9.69 -9.36 -9.13
N TYR A 103 9.18 -8.31 -8.49
CA TYR A 103 7.74 -8.05 -8.45
C TYR A 103 7.41 -6.61 -8.76
N TRP A 104 6.15 -6.39 -9.14
CA TRP A 104 5.60 -5.09 -9.51
C TRP A 104 4.23 -4.92 -8.86
N GLY A 105 4.00 -3.80 -8.20
CA GLY A 105 2.73 -3.48 -7.55
C GLY A 105 1.87 -2.54 -8.38
N PHE A 106 0.57 -2.83 -8.47
CA PHE A 106 -0.43 -1.93 -9.05
C PHE A 106 -1.63 -1.83 -8.12
N TYR A 107 -2.17 -0.63 -7.94
CA TYR A 107 -3.44 -0.47 -7.25
C TYR A 107 -4.60 -0.56 -8.26
N PHE A 108 -5.54 -1.48 -8.02
CA PHE A 108 -6.74 -1.60 -8.85
C PHE A 108 -8.00 -1.37 -8.03
N LEU A 109 -8.97 -0.68 -8.63
CA LEU A 109 -10.34 -0.61 -8.13
C LEU A 109 -11.12 -1.88 -8.51
N ALA A 110 -12.07 -2.27 -7.67
CA ALA A 110 -13.01 -3.34 -7.95
C ALA A 110 -13.70 -3.14 -9.32
N GLY A 111 -13.89 -4.23 -10.06
CA GLY A 111 -14.41 -4.21 -11.42
C GLY A 111 -13.39 -3.97 -12.52
N SER A 112 -12.13 -3.62 -12.18
CA SER A 112 -11.03 -3.57 -13.15
C SER A 112 -10.70 -4.98 -13.68
N ASN A 113 -10.08 -5.04 -14.85
CA ASN A 113 -9.52 -6.27 -15.40
C ASN A 113 -8.11 -5.99 -15.91
N PHE A 114 -7.22 -6.96 -15.81
CA PHE A 114 -5.92 -6.84 -16.44
C PHE A 114 -5.50 -8.14 -17.10
N THR A 115 -4.79 -8.02 -18.21
CA THR A 115 -4.21 -9.16 -18.95
C THR A 115 -2.71 -8.97 -19.07
N VAL A 116 -1.94 -9.99 -18.70
CA VAL A 116 -0.49 -10.02 -18.81
C VAL A 116 -0.10 -11.01 -19.92
N SER A 117 0.52 -10.50 -20.98
CA SER A 117 1.13 -11.26 -22.07
C SER A 117 2.63 -11.40 -21.80
N VAL A 118 3.04 -12.55 -21.28
CA VAL A 118 4.39 -12.78 -20.76
C VAL A 118 5.11 -13.93 -21.47
N CYS A 119 6.41 -13.77 -21.69
CA CYS A 119 7.32 -14.86 -22.05
C CYS A 119 8.59 -14.83 -21.21
N SER A 120 9.25 -15.97 -21.10
CA SER A 120 10.63 -16.06 -20.61
C SER A 120 11.57 -16.54 -21.71
N ARG A 121 12.85 -16.18 -21.61
CA ARG A 121 13.88 -16.64 -22.56
C ARG A 121 14.33 -18.06 -22.26
N LEU A 122 14.44 -18.40 -20.97
CA LEU A 122 14.86 -19.71 -20.46
C LEU A 122 13.72 -20.37 -19.68
N SER A 123 13.78 -21.70 -19.57
CA SER A 123 12.89 -22.48 -18.72
C SER A 123 13.10 -22.15 -17.24
N GLY A 124 12.13 -22.49 -16.40
CA GLY A 124 12.24 -22.32 -14.95
C GLY A 124 11.80 -20.94 -14.45
N ALA A 125 11.05 -20.19 -15.25
CA ALA A 125 10.38 -18.96 -14.80
C ALA A 125 8.91 -19.23 -14.42
N ALA A 126 8.43 -18.44 -13.48
CA ALA A 126 7.09 -18.54 -12.91
C ALA A 126 6.49 -17.16 -12.70
N PHE A 127 5.17 -17.09 -12.84
CA PHE A 127 4.34 -15.93 -12.55
C PHE A 127 3.43 -16.25 -11.36
N SER A 128 3.34 -15.35 -10.40
CA SER A 128 2.35 -15.42 -9.31
C SER A 128 1.65 -14.08 -9.13
N LEU A 129 0.36 -14.12 -8.77
CA LEU A 129 -0.39 -12.92 -8.41
C LEU A 129 -0.69 -12.93 -6.91
N ILE A 130 -0.39 -11.85 -6.20
CA ILE A 130 -0.61 -11.71 -4.76
C ILE A 130 -1.46 -10.47 -4.52
N ARG A 131 -2.45 -10.56 -3.63
CA ARG A 131 -3.32 -9.42 -3.29
C ARG A 131 -3.01 -8.90 -1.89
N GLY A 132 -2.75 -7.61 -1.81
CA GLY A 132 -2.61 -6.85 -0.57
C GLY A 132 -1.19 -6.92 0.03
N PRO A 133 -0.74 -5.84 0.69
CA PRO A 133 0.61 -5.74 1.23
C PRO A 133 0.87 -6.76 2.35
N ALA A 134 -0.15 -7.12 3.13
CA ALA A 134 -0.01 -8.11 4.19
C ALA A 134 0.30 -9.53 3.64
N ALA A 135 -0.29 -9.90 2.50
CA ALA A 135 0.00 -11.19 1.88
C ALA A 135 1.39 -11.20 1.22
N LEU A 136 1.78 -10.07 0.61
CA LEU A 136 3.13 -9.89 0.08
C LEU A 136 4.18 -10.00 1.19
N GLY A 137 4.02 -9.27 2.30
CA GLY A 137 4.94 -9.30 3.43
C GLY A 137 5.15 -10.71 3.97
N LYS A 138 4.07 -11.48 4.16
CA LYS A 138 4.15 -12.90 4.56
C LYS A 138 4.91 -13.77 3.55
N CYS A 139 4.81 -13.48 2.25
CA CYS A 139 5.59 -14.20 1.26
C CYS A 139 7.07 -13.83 1.34
N LEU A 140 7.38 -12.52 1.40
CA LEU A 140 8.76 -12.06 1.45
C LEU A 140 9.49 -12.60 2.69
N THR A 141 8.85 -12.57 3.86
CA THR A 141 9.43 -13.17 5.08
C THR A 141 9.64 -14.67 4.95
N ALA A 142 8.69 -15.41 4.38
CA ALA A 142 8.84 -16.86 4.13
C ALA A 142 9.96 -17.18 3.12
N LEU A 143 10.18 -16.32 2.13
CA LEU A 143 11.29 -16.45 1.19
C LEU A 143 12.64 -16.14 1.87
N GLU A 144 12.67 -15.18 2.78
CA GLU A 144 13.86 -14.84 3.56
C GLU A 144 14.24 -15.92 4.58
N THR A 145 13.27 -16.50 5.28
CA THR A 145 13.54 -17.62 6.21
C THR A 145 14.11 -18.82 5.46
N LYS A 146 13.50 -19.17 4.32
CA LYS A 146 13.99 -20.20 3.41
C LYS A 146 15.40 -19.88 2.87
N ARG A 147 15.67 -18.61 2.56
CA ARG A 147 17.02 -18.16 2.14
C ARG A 147 18.04 -18.40 3.25
N ARG A 148 17.69 -18.13 4.51
CA ARG A 148 18.57 -18.32 5.67
C ARG A 148 18.79 -19.80 6.04
N GLY A 149 18.13 -20.74 5.37
CA GLY A 149 18.24 -22.17 5.67
C GLY A 149 17.61 -22.56 7.01
N LEU A 150 16.76 -21.68 7.56
CA LEU A 150 15.91 -21.95 8.71
C LEU A 150 14.66 -22.65 8.18
N ASP A 151 14.81 -23.88 7.68
CA ASP A 151 13.64 -24.69 7.35
C ASP A 151 12.86 -24.94 8.65
N GLU A 152 11.56 -24.62 8.61
CA GLU A 152 10.58 -25.11 9.58
C GLU A 152 10.63 -26.64 9.53
N SER A 153 11.41 -27.23 10.44
CA SER A 153 11.18 -28.60 10.83
C SER A 153 9.86 -28.60 11.59
N ASP A 154 8.88 -29.30 11.03
CA ASP A 154 7.69 -29.77 11.73
C ASP A 154 8.10 -30.62 12.95
N GLU A 155 8.60 -30.01 14.01
CA GLU A 155 8.67 -30.60 15.34
C GLU A 155 8.14 -29.59 16.35
N LYS A 156 6.83 -29.70 16.56
CA LYS A 156 6.15 -29.22 17.75
C LYS A 156 6.77 -29.93 18.96
N ALA A 157 7.67 -29.26 19.67
CA ALA A 157 8.10 -29.65 21.00
C ALA A 157 8.17 -28.40 21.89
N ASP A 158 7.40 -28.43 22.97
CA ASP A 158 7.43 -27.48 24.08
C ASP A 158 8.87 -27.21 24.54
N SER A 159 9.29 -25.95 24.46
CA SER A 159 10.23 -25.38 25.41
C SER A 159 10.10 -23.86 25.39
N ASP A 160 9.42 -23.33 26.41
CA ASP A 160 9.48 -21.94 26.82
C ASP A 160 10.93 -21.56 27.18
N GLU A 161 11.61 -20.77 26.35
CA GLU A 161 12.57 -19.75 26.81
C GLU A 161 12.60 -18.55 25.84
N PRO A 162 12.61 -17.30 26.33
CA PRO A 162 12.53 -16.11 25.50
C PRO A 162 13.93 -15.70 25.01
N GLY A 163 14.18 -15.89 23.71
CA GLY A 163 15.32 -15.29 23.02
C GLY A 163 15.00 -13.85 22.62
N GLU A 164 15.67 -12.90 23.26
CA GLU A 164 15.70 -11.49 22.88
C GLU A 164 16.43 -11.34 21.53
N ASP A 165 15.67 -11.01 20.49
CA ASP A 165 16.19 -10.27 19.33
C ASP A 165 15.09 -9.28 18.91
N GLU A 166 15.15 -8.09 19.52
CA GLU A 166 14.48 -6.90 19.03
C GLU A 166 15.01 -6.56 17.63
N SER A 167 14.38 -7.14 16.61
CA SER A 167 14.21 -6.42 15.34
C SER A 167 12.95 -5.58 15.50
N SER A 168 13.15 -4.27 15.55
CA SER A 168 12.07 -3.29 15.56
C SER A 168 11.07 -3.61 14.45
N PRO A 169 9.76 -3.38 14.64
CA PRO A 169 8.85 -3.34 13.52
C PRO A 169 9.27 -2.15 12.65
N GLU A 170 10.10 -2.41 11.64
CA GLU A 170 10.24 -1.50 10.53
C GLU A 170 8.84 -1.20 10.01
N SER A 171 8.67 0.09 9.79
CA SER A 171 7.42 0.84 9.75
C SER A 171 6.33 0.25 8.87
N ASP A 172 5.08 0.55 9.22
CA ASP A 172 3.88 0.50 8.36
C ASP A 172 3.99 1.40 7.10
N ASP A 173 5.18 1.57 6.54
CA ASP A 173 5.40 2.40 5.37
C ASP A 173 5.20 1.52 4.14
N GLN A 174 4.26 1.91 3.28
CA GLN A 174 4.01 1.29 1.97
C GLN A 174 5.20 1.49 0.98
N SER A 175 6.39 1.81 1.49
CA SER A 175 7.64 2.11 0.76
C SER A 175 8.22 0.87 0.06
N SER A 176 7.91 -0.34 0.52
CA SER A 176 8.43 -1.58 -0.08
C SER A 176 7.73 -1.99 -1.38
N THR A 177 6.75 -1.25 -1.90
CA THR A 177 5.72 -1.86 -2.77
C THR A 177 5.94 -1.79 -4.28
N ILE A 178 6.98 -1.13 -4.77
CA ILE A 178 6.99 -0.70 -6.18
C ILE A 178 7.82 -1.63 -7.09
N SER A 179 8.98 -2.09 -6.64
CA SER A 179 9.76 -3.14 -7.30
C SER A 179 10.94 -3.54 -6.41
N SER A 180 11.15 -4.83 -6.20
CA SER A 180 12.37 -5.31 -5.53
C SER A 180 12.88 -6.58 -6.19
N SER A 181 14.20 -6.62 -6.40
CA SER A 181 14.93 -7.78 -6.91
C SER A 181 15.82 -8.34 -5.82
N GLU A 182 15.68 -9.62 -5.47
CA GLU A 182 16.30 -10.19 -4.27
C GLU A 182 17.04 -11.52 -4.54
N GLY A 183 18.21 -11.70 -3.90
CA GLY A 183 19.28 -12.66 -4.25
C GLY A 183 19.27 -14.08 -3.63
N LEU A 184 20.31 -14.88 -3.94
CA LEU A 184 20.39 -16.35 -3.92
C LEU A 184 20.08 -17.07 -2.58
N MET A 185 19.31 -18.16 -2.67
CA MET A 185 19.01 -19.13 -1.61
C MET A 185 20.25 -19.99 -1.26
N LEU A 186 20.47 -20.33 0.02
CA LEU A 186 21.61 -21.14 0.46
C LEU A 186 21.57 -22.61 0.00
N ASN A 187 20.40 -23.13 -0.41
CA ASN A 187 20.23 -24.52 -0.81
C ASN A 187 19.78 -24.64 -2.28
N GLU A 188 20.68 -25.15 -3.12
CA GLU A 188 20.50 -25.29 -4.58
C GLU A 188 19.48 -26.35 -5.02
N THR A 189 18.97 -27.16 -4.08
CA THR A 189 18.08 -28.30 -4.40
C THR A 189 16.59 -27.95 -4.37
N LEU A 190 16.22 -26.77 -3.85
CA LEU A 190 14.82 -26.35 -3.79
C LEU A 190 14.41 -25.77 -5.14
N GLY A 191 13.30 -26.29 -5.69
CA GLY A 191 12.66 -25.79 -6.90
C GLY A 191 12.27 -24.30 -6.79
N ILE A 192 11.63 -23.78 -7.84
CA ILE A 192 11.15 -22.38 -7.85
C ILE A 192 10.35 -22.11 -6.57
N SER A 193 10.79 -21.13 -5.78
CA SER A 193 10.12 -20.76 -4.54
C SER A 193 8.85 -19.97 -4.86
N VAL A 194 7.70 -20.60 -4.62
CA VAL A 194 6.38 -20.03 -4.87
C VAL A 194 5.78 -19.55 -3.55
N CYS A 195 5.11 -18.39 -3.58
CA CYS A 195 4.36 -17.88 -2.44
C CYS A 195 3.11 -18.76 -2.19
N ASN A 196 2.99 -19.34 -0.99
CA ASN A 196 1.82 -20.16 -0.63
C ASN A 196 0.50 -19.36 -0.57
N ASN A 197 0.57 -18.05 -0.32
CA ASN A 197 -0.60 -17.15 -0.25
C ASN A 197 -0.88 -16.42 -1.57
N ALA A 198 -0.30 -16.84 -2.69
CA ALA A 198 -0.64 -16.30 -3.99
C ALA A 198 -2.08 -16.70 -4.39
N LEU A 199 -2.78 -15.81 -5.08
CA LEU A 199 -4.09 -16.10 -5.67
C LEU A 199 -3.99 -17.25 -6.67
N PHE A 200 -2.93 -17.24 -7.48
CA PHE A 200 -2.57 -18.34 -8.36
C PHE A 200 -1.10 -18.22 -8.79
N HIS A 201 -0.56 -19.33 -9.28
CA HIS A 201 0.79 -19.45 -9.81
C HIS A 201 0.77 -20.19 -11.16
N VAL A 202 1.48 -19.66 -12.14
CA VAL A 202 1.55 -20.21 -13.50
C VAL A 202 3.02 -20.35 -13.94
N PRO A 203 3.47 -21.55 -14.32
CA PRO A 203 4.78 -21.70 -14.95
C PRO A 203 4.79 -21.03 -16.33
N LEU A 204 5.81 -20.23 -16.61
CA LEU A 204 5.88 -19.46 -17.83
C LEU A 204 6.34 -20.31 -19.02
N ARG A 205 5.75 -20.03 -20.19
CA ARG A 205 6.23 -20.57 -21.47
C ARG A 205 7.53 -19.85 -21.84
N TRP A 206 8.53 -20.63 -22.25
CA TRP A 206 9.83 -20.11 -22.61
C TRP A 206 10.10 -20.26 -24.10
N THR A 207 10.77 -19.25 -24.67
CA THR A 207 11.29 -19.29 -26.05
C THR A 207 12.59 -18.51 -26.12
N TYR A 208 13.62 -19.04 -26.79
CA TYR A 208 14.91 -18.33 -26.92
C TYR A 208 14.80 -16.97 -27.63
N SER A 209 13.73 -16.76 -28.42
CA SER A 209 13.42 -15.50 -29.10
C SER A 209 12.79 -14.44 -28.18
N CYS A 210 12.37 -14.78 -26.96
CA CYS A 210 11.74 -13.82 -26.04
C CYS A 210 12.68 -12.63 -25.75
N GLY A 211 12.15 -11.41 -25.90
CA GLY A 211 12.91 -10.17 -25.75
C GLY A 211 13.99 -9.94 -26.80
N THR A 212 13.92 -10.62 -27.95
CA THR A 212 14.78 -10.36 -29.12
C THR A 212 13.97 -9.71 -30.24
N SER A 213 14.61 -9.28 -31.33
CA SER A 213 13.93 -8.78 -32.53
C SER A 213 13.00 -9.82 -33.17
N HIS A 214 13.19 -11.10 -32.90
CA HIS A 214 12.37 -12.21 -33.40
C HIS A 214 11.30 -12.66 -32.41
N ASP A 215 11.04 -11.89 -31.35
CA ASP A 215 9.99 -12.20 -30.39
C ASP A 215 8.61 -12.20 -31.06
N ARG A 216 7.85 -13.25 -30.78
CA ARG A 216 6.57 -13.58 -31.42
C ARG A 216 5.48 -13.56 -30.35
N ARG A 217 4.59 -12.56 -30.44
CA ARG A 217 3.51 -12.36 -29.44
C ARG A 217 2.57 -13.57 -29.33
N ASP A 218 2.39 -14.33 -30.42
CA ASP A 218 1.58 -15.56 -30.46
C ASP A 218 2.13 -16.70 -29.60
N HIS A 219 3.42 -16.66 -29.24
CA HIS A 219 4.03 -17.65 -28.34
C HIS A 219 4.03 -17.22 -26.87
N ARG A 220 3.55 -16.02 -26.56
CA ARG A 220 3.45 -15.52 -25.20
C ARG A 220 2.28 -16.18 -24.47
N HIS A 221 2.41 -16.23 -23.15
CA HIS A 221 1.38 -16.75 -22.27
C HIS A 221 0.49 -15.58 -21.82
N ASN A 222 -0.80 -15.64 -22.15
CA ASN A 222 -1.77 -14.61 -21.79
C ASN A 222 -2.53 -15.02 -20.54
N ILE A 223 -2.33 -14.27 -19.47
CA ILE A 223 -2.97 -14.47 -18.17
C ILE A 223 -3.91 -13.30 -17.95
N SER A 224 -5.21 -13.55 -17.75
CA SER A 224 -6.17 -12.49 -17.44
C SER A 224 -6.75 -12.67 -16.04
N TYR A 225 -7.01 -11.57 -15.35
CA TYR A 225 -7.56 -11.59 -13.99
C TYR A 225 -8.54 -10.44 -13.76
N ALA A 226 -9.75 -10.80 -13.34
CA ALA A 226 -10.79 -9.85 -12.96
C ALA A 226 -10.66 -9.45 -11.48
N VAL A 227 -10.57 -8.15 -11.23
CA VAL A 227 -10.36 -7.58 -9.90
C VAL A 227 -11.68 -7.57 -9.11
N ALA A 228 -11.79 -8.46 -8.13
CA ALA A 228 -12.98 -8.60 -7.30
C ALA A 228 -13.10 -7.53 -6.19
N ALA A 229 -11.97 -7.01 -5.69
CA ALA A 229 -11.93 -6.03 -4.60
C ALA A 229 -10.80 -5.02 -4.81
N SER A 230 -11.03 -3.77 -4.38
CA SER A 230 -10.05 -2.69 -4.48
C SER A 230 -8.89 -2.89 -3.51
N ASP A 231 -7.68 -3.10 -4.03
CA ASP A 231 -6.47 -3.31 -3.23
C ASP A 231 -5.22 -3.21 -4.14
N PHE A 232 -4.03 -3.30 -3.55
CA PHE A 232 -2.80 -3.54 -4.27
C PHE A 232 -2.74 -4.99 -4.76
N TYR A 233 -2.37 -5.17 -6.03
CA TYR A 233 -2.08 -6.46 -6.64
C TYR A 233 -0.61 -6.47 -7.06
N TYR A 234 0.13 -7.43 -6.50
CA TYR A 234 1.54 -7.62 -6.75
C TYR A 234 1.74 -8.77 -7.74
N VAL A 235 2.40 -8.44 -8.84
CA VAL A 235 2.74 -9.37 -9.91
C VAL A 235 4.16 -9.83 -9.69
N PHE A 236 4.33 -11.12 -9.40
CA PHE A 236 5.59 -11.70 -8.94
C PHE A 236 6.17 -12.61 -10.02
N PHE A 237 7.41 -12.37 -10.41
CA PHE A 237 8.18 -13.14 -11.37
C PHE A 237 9.34 -13.83 -10.67
N ALA A 238 9.31 -15.15 -10.58
CA ALA A 238 10.39 -15.94 -10.02
C ALA A 238 11.14 -16.69 -11.13
N SER A 239 12.45 -16.86 -10.98
CA SER A 239 13.28 -17.55 -11.97
C SER A 239 14.30 -18.48 -11.33
N ASN A 240 14.37 -19.70 -11.85
CA ASN A 240 15.41 -20.68 -11.55
C ASN A 240 15.83 -21.37 -12.86
N PRO A 241 16.60 -20.67 -13.71
CA PRO A 241 17.05 -21.23 -14.97
C PRO A 241 18.05 -22.37 -14.72
N PRO A 242 18.10 -23.37 -15.62
CA PRO A 242 18.98 -24.54 -15.47
C PRO A 242 20.47 -24.19 -15.57
N LEU A 243 20.81 -23.07 -16.23
CA LEU A 243 22.18 -22.61 -16.39
C LEU A 243 22.47 -21.49 -15.39
N TYR A 244 23.50 -21.70 -14.56
CA TYR A 244 23.89 -20.79 -13.47
C TYR A 244 24.36 -19.40 -13.97
N VAL A 245 24.95 -19.34 -15.17
CA VAL A 245 25.74 -18.18 -15.61
C VAL A 245 24.90 -17.09 -16.28
N THR A 246 23.69 -17.41 -16.75
CA THR A 246 22.85 -16.48 -17.53
C THR A 246 21.54 -16.18 -16.82
N PRO A 247 21.21 -14.91 -16.53
CA PRO A 247 19.90 -14.54 -16.01
C PRO A 247 18.82 -14.80 -17.05
N ASN A 248 17.59 -15.04 -16.57
CA ASN A 248 16.45 -15.28 -17.43
C ASN A 248 15.79 -13.96 -17.79
N THR A 249 15.81 -13.61 -19.07
CA THR A 249 15.06 -12.45 -19.56
C THR A 249 13.58 -12.79 -19.63
N ILE A 250 12.75 -12.01 -18.92
CA ILE A 250 11.30 -12.12 -18.92
C ILE A 250 10.76 -10.82 -19.53
N VAL A 251 9.85 -10.94 -20.50
CA VAL A 251 9.15 -9.80 -21.09
C VAL A 251 7.68 -9.95 -20.79
N ALA A 252 7.09 -8.92 -20.19
CA ALA A 252 5.69 -8.88 -19.80
C ALA A 252 5.03 -7.61 -20.35
N ASP A 253 4.01 -7.81 -21.18
CA ASP A 253 3.14 -6.73 -21.66
C ASP A 253 1.83 -6.78 -20.88
N PHE A 254 1.54 -5.71 -20.16
CA PHE A 254 0.35 -5.53 -19.34
C PHE A 254 -0.68 -4.73 -20.13
N TYR A 255 -1.88 -5.28 -20.23
CA TYR A 255 -3.08 -4.65 -20.76
C TYR A 255 -4.02 -4.38 -19.60
N LEU A 256 -4.16 -3.12 -19.19
CA LEU A 256 -4.91 -2.71 -18.01
C LEU A 256 -6.24 -2.06 -18.43
N ASP A 257 -7.34 -2.73 -18.12
CA ASP A 257 -8.70 -2.21 -18.23
C ASP A 257 -9.13 -1.70 -16.85
N ARG A 258 -8.81 -0.43 -16.56
CA ARG A 258 -9.00 0.17 -15.24
C ARG A 258 -10.41 0.71 -15.06
N THR A 259 -10.95 0.52 -13.86
CA THR A 259 -12.07 1.30 -13.33
C THR A 259 -11.51 2.54 -12.63
N VAL A 260 -12.16 3.69 -12.79
CA VAL A 260 -11.77 4.98 -12.20
C VAL A 260 -12.98 5.64 -11.50
N PHE A 261 -12.74 6.58 -10.61
CA PHE A 261 -13.83 7.37 -10.01
C PHE A 261 -14.40 8.37 -11.02
N ASP A 262 -15.72 8.55 -11.02
CA ASP A 262 -16.38 9.56 -11.85
C ASP A 262 -16.14 10.96 -11.29
N VAL A 263 -15.31 11.74 -12.00
CA VAL A 263 -14.98 13.12 -11.64
C VAL A 263 -16.21 14.02 -11.57
N SER A 264 -17.31 13.70 -12.26
CA SER A 264 -18.54 14.49 -12.19
C SER A 264 -19.24 14.40 -10.82
N SER A 265 -18.96 13.34 -10.06
CA SER A 265 -19.44 13.17 -8.69
C SER A 265 -18.51 13.77 -7.62
N ALA A 266 -17.35 14.32 -8.03
CA ALA A 266 -16.44 14.97 -7.11
C ALA A 266 -16.96 16.34 -6.63
N GLU A 267 -16.59 16.73 -5.42
CA GLU A 267 -16.88 18.07 -4.92
C GLU A 267 -16.10 19.17 -5.68
N THR A 268 -16.46 20.44 -5.44
CA THR A 268 -15.83 21.61 -6.10
C THR A 268 -14.34 21.73 -5.81
N TYR A 269 -13.85 21.14 -4.71
CA TYR A 269 -12.44 21.19 -4.32
C TYR A 269 -11.64 20.08 -5.02
N SER A 270 -10.80 20.48 -5.97
CA SER A 270 -9.90 19.58 -6.68
C SER A 270 -8.58 20.27 -7.02
N CYS A 271 -7.52 19.49 -7.11
CA CYS A 271 -6.25 19.88 -7.72
C CYS A 271 -6.06 19.10 -9.01
N VAL A 272 -5.57 19.77 -10.05
CA VAL A 272 -5.28 19.16 -11.35
C VAL A 272 -3.85 19.48 -11.72
N ASN A 273 -3.09 18.44 -12.07
CA ASN A 273 -1.70 18.49 -12.48
C ASN A 273 -0.81 19.25 -11.48
N ALA A 274 -0.95 18.88 -10.21
CA ALA A 274 -0.23 19.49 -9.09
C ALA A 274 0.81 18.52 -8.52
N THR A 275 1.85 19.06 -7.88
CA THR A 275 2.85 18.31 -7.10
C THR A 275 2.69 18.54 -5.59
N ASN A 276 2.05 19.65 -5.21
CA ASN A 276 1.58 19.92 -3.88
C ASN A 276 0.12 20.36 -3.97
N CYS A 277 -0.75 19.71 -3.20
CA CYS A 277 -2.16 19.99 -3.14
C CYS A 277 -2.64 19.97 -1.69
N SER A 278 -3.50 20.92 -1.31
CA SER A 278 -4.18 20.91 -0.01
C SER A 278 -5.68 21.00 -0.21
N LEU A 279 -6.40 19.97 0.24
CA LEU A 279 -7.85 19.87 0.11
C LEU A 279 -8.51 20.04 1.49
N PRO A 280 -9.47 20.96 1.63
CA PRO A 280 -10.17 21.16 2.89
C PRO A 280 -11.05 19.94 3.23
N LEU A 281 -11.16 19.63 4.52
CA LEU A 281 -12.06 18.61 5.04
C LEU A 281 -13.13 19.28 5.92
N GLY A 282 -14.39 18.97 5.65
CA GLY A 282 -15.54 19.31 6.47
C GLY A 282 -15.40 18.79 7.89
N PHE A 283 -16.00 19.50 8.85
CA PHE A 283 -15.99 19.05 10.24
C PHE A 283 -17.00 17.92 10.42
N LEU A 284 -16.57 16.77 10.97
CA LEU A 284 -17.42 15.58 11.13
C LEU A 284 -18.11 15.14 9.83
N SER A 285 -17.47 15.36 8.69
CA SER A 285 -17.91 14.85 7.40
C SER A 285 -17.41 13.42 7.16
N ASP A 286 -17.97 12.79 6.14
CA ASP A 286 -17.59 11.50 5.54
C ASP A 286 -16.81 11.71 4.24
N GLU A 287 -16.08 12.82 4.16
CA GLU A 287 -15.28 13.20 3.00
C GLU A 287 -13.91 12.50 3.01
N TYR A 288 -13.42 12.14 1.83
CA TYR A 288 -12.12 11.55 1.63
C TYR A 288 -11.52 11.98 0.29
N VAL A 289 -10.20 11.94 0.18
CA VAL A 289 -9.50 12.34 -1.03
C VAL A 289 -9.14 11.11 -1.88
N VAL A 290 -9.38 11.22 -3.18
CA VAL A 290 -8.89 10.28 -4.19
C VAL A 290 -7.79 10.97 -4.99
N VAL A 291 -6.68 10.28 -5.19
CA VAL A 291 -5.53 10.75 -5.97
C VAL A 291 -5.38 9.91 -7.22
N ASP A 292 -5.25 10.57 -8.37
CA ASP A 292 -4.99 9.98 -9.68
C ASP A 292 -3.59 10.42 -10.15
N MET A 293 -2.65 9.47 -10.16
CA MET A 293 -1.33 9.68 -10.73
C MET A 293 -1.41 9.58 -12.25
N HIS A 294 -1.40 10.73 -12.91
CA HIS A 294 -1.50 10.79 -14.36
C HIS A 294 -0.33 10.07 -15.06
N GLY A 295 -0.67 9.39 -16.15
CA GLY A 295 0.31 8.96 -17.15
C GLY A 295 0.64 10.04 -18.17
N GLU A 296 1.43 9.64 -19.15
CA GLU A 296 1.74 10.44 -20.35
C GLU A 296 0.50 11.10 -20.97
N PRO A 297 0.68 12.23 -21.71
CA PRO A 297 -0.40 13.15 -22.03
C PRO A 297 -1.67 12.50 -22.57
N ARG A 298 -2.81 13.01 -22.09
CA ARG A 298 -4.18 12.54 -22.35
C ARG A 298 -4.36 12.10 -23.82
N GLY A 299 -4.36 10.78 -24.04
CA GLY A 299 -4.58 10.17 -25.35
C GLY A 299 -3.63 9.02 -25.69
N SER A 300 -2.48 8.87 -25.04
CA SER A 300 -1.63 7.68 -25.24
C SER A 300 -2.23 6.46 -24.52
N THR A 301 -2.30 5.35 -25.23
CA THR A 301 -2.61 4.03 -24.63
C THR A 301 -1.37 3.41 -24.01
N ARG A 302 -0.19 3.71 -24.57
CA ARG A 302 1.09 3.22 -24.07
C ARG A 302 1.56 4.06 -22.90
N LEU A 303 1.92 3.39 -21.82
CA LEU A 303 2.50 4.01 -20.62
C LEU A 303 3.97 3.64 -20.52
N ASN A 304 4.79 4.62 -20.17
CA ASN A 304 6.12 4.37 -19.64
C ASN A 304 6.01 4.14 -18.13
N TRP A 305 6.67 3.08 -17.65
CA TRP A 305 6.69 2.78 -16.22
C TRP A 305 7.33 3.93 -15.44
N THR A 306 6.55 4.55 -14.56
CA THR A 306 7.04 5.48 -13.55
C THR A 306 6.28 5.24 -12.25
N SER A 307 6.96 5.51 -11.15
CA SER A 307 6.44 5.31 -9.81
C SER A 307 7.01 6.38 -8.90
N ASP A 308 6.22 6.84 -7.95
CA ASP A 308 6.64 7.83 -6.97
C ASP A 308 5.93 7.59 -5.64
N VAL A 309 6.38 8.28 -4.59
CA VAL A 309 5.80 8.18 -3.25
C VAL A 309 5.05 9.45 -2.92
N LEU A 310 3.74 9.33 -2.76
CA LEU A 310 2.86 10.38 -2.30
C LEU A 310 2.95 10.49 -0.78
N THR A 311 3.32 11.66 -0.28
CA THR A 311 3.25 12.00 1.14
C THR A 311 1.89 12.63 1.45
N SER A 312 1.12 12.00 2.33
CA SER A 312 -0.18 12.48 2.80
C SER A 312 -0.10 12.92 4.27
N ARG A 313 -0.54 14.15 4.53
CA ARG A 313 -0.44 14.83 5.83
C ARG A 313 -1.79 15.35 6.30
N CYS A 314 -2.11 15.09 7.57
CA CYS A 314 -3.25 15.68 8.26
C CYS A 314 -2.90 17.08 8.78
N LEU A 315 -3.54 18.13 8.25
CA LEU A 315 -3.42 19.48 8.81
C LEU A 315 -4.33 19.61 10.04
N PRO A 316 -3.78 19.86 11.25
CA PRO A 316 -4.54 19.76 12.49
C PRO A 316 -5.59 20.88 12.61
N ARG A 317 -6.82 20.48 12.96
CA ARG A 317 -7.94 21.39 13.25
C ARG A 317 -7.75 22.08 14.60
N LYS A 318 -6.95 23.14 14.61
CA LYS A 318 -6.52 23.88 15.82
C LYS A 318 -7.64 24.18 16.81
N GLY A 319 -8.86 24.48 16.33
CA GLY A 319 -10.03 24.74 17.17
C GLY A 319 -10.43 23.55 18.07
N VAL A 320 -10.38 22.32 17.55
CA VAL A 320 -10.73 21.12 18.34
C VAL A 320 -9.67 20.89 19.42
N TYR A 321 -8.40 20.91 19.04
CA TYR A 321 -7.29 20.78 20.00
C TYR A 321 -7.36 21.86 21.10
N PHE A 322 -7.66 23.11 20.73
CA PHE A 322 -7.83 24.20 21.68
C PHE A 322 -8.95 23.92 22.70
N ILE A 323 -10.10 23.40 22.25
CA ILE A 323 -11.21 23.05 23.17
C ILE A 323 -10.74 22.02 24.20
N PHE A 324 -10.03 20.96 23.80
CA PHE A 324 -9.53 19.97 24.74
C PHE A 324 -8.57 20.57 25.77
N TYR A 325 -7.59 21.37 25.34
CA TYR A 325 -6.64 22.00 26.25
C TYR A 325 -7.27 23.10 27.13
N PHE A 326 -8.29 23.79 26.63
CA PHE A 326 -9.05 24.76 27.39
C PHE A 326 -9.88 24.07 28.50
N VAL A 327 -10.59 23.00 28.15
CA VAL A 327 -11.34 22.19 29.12
C VAL A 327 -10.40 21.56 30.14
N PHE A 328 -9.23 21.06 29.73
CA PHE A 328 -8.18 20.61 30.65
C PHE A 328 -7.80 21.70 31.67
N GLY A 329 -7.55 22.94 31.21
CA GLY A 329 -7.26 24.06 32.09
C GLY A 329 -8.37 24.35 33.10
N LEU A 330 -9.64 24.31 32.66
CA LEU A 330 -10.79 24.46 33.56
C LEU A 330 -10.89 23.33 34.59
N PHE A 331 -10.60 22.09 34.21
CA PHE A 331 -10.59 20.94 35.11
C PHE A 331 -9.50 21.09 36.19
N VAL A 332 -8.29 21.52 35.82
CA VAL A 332 -7.20 21.77 36.76
C VAL A 332 -7.57 22.90 37.73
N MET A 333 -8.15 23.99 37.23
CA MET A 333 -8.60 25.09 38.09
C MET A 333 -9.69 24.63 39.08
N MET A 334 -10.71 23.90 38.62
CA MET A 334 -11.74 23.37 39.52
C MET A 334 -11.18 22.46 40.60
N ALA A 335 -10.22 21.59 40.26
CA ALA A 335 -9.57 20.73 41.25
C ALA A 335 -8.75 21.53 42.28
N ALA A 336 -8.10 22.62 41.86
CA ALA A 336 -7.31 23.46 42.75
C ALA A 336 -8.16 24.25 43.77
N PHE A 337 -9.39 24.65 43.42
CA PHE A 337 -10.29 25.41 44.31
C PHE A 337 -11.27 24.54 45.12
N GLN A 338 -11.24 23.22 44.98
CA GLN A 338 -12.02 22.26 45.80
C GLN A 338 -11.29 21.78 47.07
N GLY A 339 -10.16 22.41 47.41
CA GLY A 339 -9.36 22.15 48.62
C GLY A 339 -9.80 22.97 49.83
#